data_AF-A0A5C3NPL3-F1
#
_entry.id   AF-A0A5C3NPL3-F1
#
_cell.length_a   1.000
_cell.length_b   1.000
_cell.length_c   1.000
_cell.angle_alpha   90.00
_cell.angle_beta   90.00
_cell.angle_gamma   90.00
#
_symmetry.space_group_name_H-M   'P 1'
#
loop_
_entity.id
_entity.type
_entity.pdbx_description
1 polymer ?
#
loop_
_entity_poly.entity_id
_entity_poly.type
_entity_poly.pdbx_seq_one_letter_code
_entity_poly.pdbx_strand_id
1 'polypeptide(L)'
;MISSSVRSRQPAREPWSLERLLLGRALALDHALDSSTHASYSSALNSYLAFCQLHHFPLDPTPDTLSLYVVFQSHHIEPRSVDAYLSGICSELEAFYPAARANRRSPLVARTLKGCKR
;
A
#
# COMPACT_ATOMS: atom_id res chain seq x y z
N MET A 1 40.49 34.85 19.47
CA MET A 1 39.02 34.68 19.64
C MET A 1 38.56 33.67 18.61
N ILE A 2 38.32 32.42 19.01
CA ILE A 2 37.93 31.35 18.08
C ILE A 2 36.40 31.26 18.13
N SER A 3 35.75 31.64 17.02
CA SER A 3 34.31 31.63 16.86
C SER A 3 33.77 30.19 16.89
N SER A 4 32.76 29.99 17.72
CA SER A 4 32.09 28.71 18.00
C SER A 4 31.43 28.13 16.76
N SER A 5 31.78 26.88 16.42
CA SER A 5 31.08 26.04 15.45
C SER A 5 29.61 25.87 15.86
N VAL A 6 28.68 26.38 15.05
CA VAL A 6 27.25 26.09 15.16
C VAL A 6 27.06 24.62 14.79
N ARG A 7 26.99 23.75 15.79
CA ARG A 7 26.52 22.38 15.59
C ARG A 7 25.09 22.47 15.07
N SER A 8 24.89 22.05 13.84
CA SER A 8 23.57 21.74 13.28
C SER A 8 22.96 20.66 14.18
N ARG A 9 22.10 21.09 15.11
CA ARG A 9 21.31 20.18 15.94
C ARG A 9 20.40 19.44 14.97
N GLN A 10 20.74 18.20 14.65
CA GLN A 10 19.80 17.34 13.95
C GLN A 10 18.54 17.28 14.84
N PRO A 11 17.36 17.64 14.29
CA PRO A 11 16.13 17.54 15.07
C PRO A 11 15.98 16.11 15.57
N ALA A 12 15.42 15.94 16.77
CA ALA A 12 15.12 14.63 17.31
C ALA A 12 14.31 13.86 16.25
N ARG A 13 14.93 12.83 15.67
CA ARG A 13 14.29 12.01 14.64
C ARG A 13 13.47 10.99 15.38
N GLU A 14 12.16 11.24 15.44
CA GLU A 14 11.23 10.19 15.85
C GLU A 14 11.45 8.95 14.96
N PRO A 15 11.47 7.73 15.53
CA PRO A 15 11.61 6.52 14.75
C PRO A 15 10.47 6.46 13.75
N TRP A 16 10.80 6.27 12.46
CA TRP A 16 9.77 6.13 11.45
C TRP A 16 8.98 4.85 11.73
N SER A 17 7.65 4.94 11.66
CA SER A 17 6.82 3.74 11.67
C SER A 17 7.19 2.83 10.50
N LEU A 18 6.98 1.52 10.66
CA LEU A 18 7.15 0.55 9.58
C LEU A 18 6.35 0.98 8.33
N GLU A 19 5.16 1.55 8.53
CA GLU A 19 4.31 2.11 7.47
C GLU A 19 4.99 3.25 6.72
N ARG A 20 5.60 4.20 7.44
CA ARG A 20 6.32 5.31 6.83
C ARG A 20 7.54 4.83 6.04
N LEU A 21 8.23 3.81 6.55
CA LEU A 21 9.37 3.19 5.86
C LEU A 21 8.93 2.45 4.59
N LEU A 22 7.83 1.71 4.64
CA LEU A 22 7.28 1.00 3.49
C LEU A 22 6.75 1.97 2.42
N LEU A 23 6.06 3.04 2.82
CA LEU A 23 5.64 4.10 1.91
C LEU A 23 6.83 4.81 1.26
N GLY A 24 7.83 5.21 2.06
CA GLY A 24 9.04 5.83 1.53
C GLY A 24 9.80 4.92 0.55
N ARG A 25 9.81 3.61 0.81
CA ARG A 25 10.39 2.61 -0.10
C ARG A 25 9.56 2.47 -1.38
N ALA A 26 8.24 2.40 -1.29
CA ALA A 26 7.36 2.34 -2.45
C ALA A 26 7.60 3.55 -3.37
N LEU A 27 7.67 4.75 -2.81
CA LEU A 27 8.01 5.98 -3.56
C LEU A 27 9.41 5.95 -4.16
N ALA A 28 10.41 5.43 -3.44
CA ALA A 28 11.77 5.31 -3.97
C ALA A 28 11.87 4.31 -5.13
N LEU A 29 11.12 3.20 -5.06
CA LEU A 29 11.00 2.24 -6.16
C LEU A 29 10.22 2.83 -7.34
N ASP A 30 9.18 3.62 -7.06
CA ASP A 30 8.39 4.35 -8.06
C ASP A 30 9.24 5.33 -8.87
N HIS A 31 10.19 6.01 -8.21
CA HIS A 31 11.16 6.87 -8.90
C HIS A 31 12.22 6.11 -9.73
N ALA A 32 12.41 4.81 -9.49
CA ALA A 32 13.46 4.02 -10.12
C ALA A 32 13.01 3.26 -11.38
N LEU A 33 11.70 3.20 -11.67
CA LEU A 33 11.13 2.37 -12.74
C LEU A 33 10.53 3.22 -13.88
N ASP A 34 10.61 2.71 -15.11
CA ASP A 34 10.25 3.44 -16.34
C ASP A 34 8.73 3.64 -16.50
N SER A 35 8.37 4.83 -16.97
CA SER A 35 7.09 5.53 -16.81
C SER A 35 5.84 4.85 -17.40
N SER A 36 5.98 3.95 -18.37
CA SER A 36 4.84 3.42 -19.15
C SER A 36 4.17 2.18 -18.55
N THR A 37 4.88 1.42 -17.70
CA THR A 37 4.32 0.25 -17.00
C THR A 37 3.93 0.62 -15.55
N HIS A 38 4.33 1.80 -15.07
CA HIS A 38 4.31 2.16 -13.65
C HIS A 38 3.00 2.78 -13.14
N ALA A 39 2.32 3.60 -13.96
CA ALA A 39 1.22 4.44 -13.49
C ALA A 39 0.00 3.66 -12.93
N SER A 40 -0.20 2.41 -13.36
CA SER A 40 -1.31 1.56 -12.89
C SER A 40 -0.96 0.62 -11.75
N TYR A 41 0.33 0.25 -11.58
CA TYR A 41 0.77 -0.66 -10.54
C TYR A 41 1.05 0.09 -9.23
N SER A 42 1.82 1.20 -9.29
CA SER A 42 2.13 1.97 -8.08
C SER A 42 0.92 2.73 -7.52
N SER A 43 -0.09 3.05 -8.34
CA SER A 43 -1.34 3.65 -7.87
C SER A 43 -2.17 2.69 -7.00
N ALA A 44 -2.16 1.40 -7.29
CA ALA A 44 -2.86 0.40 -6.51
C ALA A 44 -2.24 0.22 -5.11
N LEU A 45 -0.90 0.07 -5.03
CA LEU A 45 -0.21 -0.02 -3.75
C LEU A 45 -0.38 1.27 -2.95
N ASN A 46 -0.17 2.44 -3.55
CA ASN A 46 -0.33 3.73 -2.87
C ASN A 46 -1.77 3.92 -2.34
N SER A 47 -2.78 3.51 -3.11
CA SER A 47 -4.19 3.52 -2.67
C SER A 47 -4.40 2.62 -1.45
N TYR A 48 -3.83 1.42 -1.44
CA TYR A 48 -3.92 0.50 -0.31
C TYR A 48 -3.19 1.01 0.94
N LEU A 49 -1.98 1.56 0.78
CA LEU A 49 -1.22 2.15 1.88
C LEU A 49 -1.97 3.34 2.50
N ALA A 50 -2.56 4.20 1.66
CA ALA A 50 -3.38 5.32 2.13
C ALA A 50 -4.63 4.84 2.87
N PHE A 51 -5.31 3.80 2.38
CA PHE A 51 -6.42 3.15 3.07
C PHE A 51 -6.00 2.61 4.45
N CYS A 52 -4.87 1.89 4.51
CA CYS A 52 -4.38 1.34 5.77
C CYS A 52 -4.03 2.46 6.77
N GLN A 53 -3.38 3.54 6.32
CA GLN A 53 -3.08 4.69 7.19
C GLN A 53 -4.35 5.39 7.67
N LEU A 54 -5.32 5.63 6.79
CA LEU A 54 -6.58 6.31 7.12
C LEU A 54 -7.37 5.55 8.18
N HIS A 55 -7.37 4.21 8.10
CA HIS A 55 -8.14 3.34 8.98
C HIS A 55 -7.30 2.70 10.10
N HIS A 56 -6.02 3.04 10.21
CA HIS A 56 -5.07 2.46 11.17
C HIS A 56 -5.00 0.92 11.09
N PHE A 57 -5.09 0.37 9.87
CA PHE A 57 -4.94 -1.06 9.63
C PHE A 57 -3.48 -1.45 9.43
N PRO A 58 -3.10 -2.70 9.82
CA PRO A 58 -1.80 -3.23 9.48
C PRO A 58 -1.65 -3.37 7.96
N LEU A 59 -0.42 -3.19 7.47
CA LEU A 59 -0.11 -3.31 6.04
C LEU A 59 -0.15 -4.73 5.50
N ASP A 60 -0.18 -5.73 6.39
CA ASP A 60 -0.32 -7.14 5.99
C ASP A 60 -1.67 -7.35 5.26
N PRO A 61 -1.66 -7.74 3.98
CA PRO A 61 -2.87 -7.98 3.20
C PRO A 61 -3.54 -9.29 3.64
N THR A 62 -4.24 -9.24 4.77
CA THR A 62 -5.08 -10.34 5.27
C THR A 62 -6.39 -10.44 4.47
N PRO A 63 -7.08 -11.59 4.48
CA PRO A 63 -8.40 -11.72 3.84
C PRO A 63 -9.40 -10.64 4.27
N ASP A 64 -9.40 -10.29 5.56
CA ASP A 64 -10.29 -9.28 6.12
C ASP A 64 -9.91 -7.89 5.60
N THR A 65 -8.65 -7.47 5.74
CA THR A 65 -8.18 -6.16 5.26
C THR A 65 -8.43 -5.98 3.77
N LEU A 66 -8.16 -7.00 2.96
CA LEU A 66 -8.41 -6.99 1.52
C LEU A 66 -9.91 -6.90 1.20
N SER A 67 -10.76 -7.60 1.93
CA SER A 67 -12.22 -7.53 1.72
C SER A 67 -12.78 -6.14 2.05
N LEU A 68 -12.31 -5.51 3.12
CA LEU A 68 -12.69 -4.15 3.49
C LEU A 68 -12.19 -3.13 2.46
N TYR A 69 -10.96 -3.29 1.98
CA TYR A 69 -10.41 -2.48 0.91
C TYR A 69 -11.25 -2.59 -0.37
N VAL A 70 -11.71 -3.80 -0.74
CA VAL A 70 -12.58 -3.99 -1.90
C VAL A 70 -13.88 -3.19 -1.77
N VAL A 71 -14.55 -3.25 -0.63
CA VAL A 71 -15.78 -2.49 -0.39
C VAL A 71 -15.50 -0.99 -0.49
N PHE A 72 -14.48 -0.52 0.25
CA PHE A 72 -14.08 0.88 0.26
C PHE A 72 -13.79 1.40 -1.16
N GLN A 73 -12.93 0.71 -1.91
CA GLN A 73 -12.46 1.16 -3.21
C GLN A 73 -13.54 1.05 -4.29
N SER A 74 -14.45 0.08 -4.18
CA SER A 74 -15.59 -0.07 -5.12
C SER A 74 -16.59 1.08 -5.04
N HIS A 75 -16.59 1.89 -3.97
CA HIS A 75 -17.37 3.12 -3.90
C HIS A 75 -16.69 4.31 -4.61
N HIS A 76 -15.39 4.22 -4.88
CA HIS A 76 -14.60 5.31 -5.43
C HIS A 76 -14.23 5.09 -6.90
N ILE A 77 -14.11 3.84 -7.35
CA ILE A 77 -13.79 3.46 -8.73
C ILE A 77 -14.62 2.26 -9.18
N GLU A 78 -14.62 2.02 -10.50
CA GLU A 78 -15.26 0.85 -11.12
C GLU A 78 -14.79 -0.47 -10.44
N PRO A 79 -15.70 -1.32 -9.96
CA PRO A 79 -15.37 -2.57 -9.26
C PRO A 79 -14.50 -3.55 -10.07
N ARG A 80 -14.53 -3.47 -11.40
CA ARG A 80 -13.64 -4.25 -12.28
C ARG A 80 -12.18 -3.82 -12.15
N SER A 81 -11.94 -2.52 -11.95
CA SER A 81 -10.60 -1.97 -11.72
C SER A 81 -10.05 -2.37 -10.35
N VAL A 82 -10.91 -2.58 -9.35
CA VAL A 82 -10.51 -3.04 -8.01
C VAL A 82 -9.84 -4.42 -8.05
N ASP A 83 -10.26 -5.33 -8.93
CA ASP A 83 -9.63 -6.65 -9.10
C ASP A 83 -8.19 -6.55 -9.65
N ALA A 84 -7.97 -5.62 -10.57
CA ALA A 84 -6.64 -5.30 -11.07
C ALA A 84 -5.76 -4.70 -9.94
N TYR A 85 -6.34 -3.83 -9.12
CA TYR A 85 -5.63 -3.24 -7.97
C TYR A 85 -5.22 -4.30 -6.96
N LEU A 86 -6.12 -5.22 -6.59
CA LEU A 86 -5.78 -6.35 -5.71
C LEU A 86 -4.64 -7.20 -6.27
N SER A 87 -4.59 -7.38 -7.59
CA SER A 87 -3.50 -8.11 -8.23
C SER A 87 -2.17 -7.39 -8.09
N GLY A 88 -2.16 -6.07 -8.32
CA GLY A 88 -0.97 -5.21 -8.15
C GLY A 88 -0.48 -5.18 -6.70
N ILE A 89 -1.37 -4.86 -5.76
CA ILE A 89 -1.08 -4.81 -4.32
C ILE A 89 -0.45 -6.13 -3.85
N CYS A 90 -1.06 -7.27 -4.20
CA CYS A 90 -0.53 -8.56 -3.77
C CYS A 90 0.82 -8.87 -4.42
N SER A 91 1.02 -8.50 -5.69
CA SER A 91 2.30 -8.74 -6.38
C SER A 91 3.46 -7.96 -5.75
N GLU A 92 3.21 -6.72 -5.32
CA GLU A 92 4.24 -5.87 -4.71
C GLU A 92 4.50 -6.25 -3.25
N LEU A 93 3.44 -6.62 -2.52
CA LEU A 93 3.54 -7.00 -1.12
C LEU A 93 3.99 -8.45 -0.91
N GLU A 94 3.91 -9.34 -1.91
CA GLU A 94 4.26 -10.77 -1.79
C GLU A 94 5.71 -11.00 -1.33
N ALA A 95 6.63 -10.10 -1.70
CA ALA A 95 8.03 -10.16 -1.25
C ALA A 95 8.20 -9.97 0.27
N PHE A 96 7.25 -9.29 0.92
CA PHE A 96 7.26 -9.02 2.37
C PHE A 96 6.22 -9.86 3.12
N TYR A 97 5.11 -10.18 2.46
CA TYR A 97 3.97 -10.93 2.97
C TYR A 97 3.67 -12.09 2.02
N PRO A 98 4.37 -13.23 2.14
CA PRO A 98 4.21 -14.36 1.21
C PRO A 98 2.78 -14.91 1.13
N ALA A 99 1.98 -14.68 2.18
CA ALA A 99 0.57 -15.08 2.22
C ALA A 99 -0.36 -14.18 1.39
N ALA A 100 0.08 -13.01 0.93
CA ALA A 100 -0.75 -12.01 0.24
C ALA A 100 -1.55 -12.61 -0.92
N ARG A 101 -0.87 -13.39 -1.78
CA ARG A 101 -1.50 -14.01 -2.96
C ARG A 101 -2.52 -15.09 -2.59
N ALA A 102 -2.26 -15.84 -1.52
CA ALA A 102 -3.22 -16.81 -0.98
C ALA A 102 -4.42 -16.12 -0.34
N ASN A 103 -4.19 -15.05 0.42
CA ASN A 103 -5.22 -14.25 1.09
C ASN A 103 -6.17 -13.60 0.10
N ARG A 104 -5.66 -13.06 -1.02
CA ARG A 104 -6.49 -12.56 -2.13
C ARG A 104 -7.45 -13.61 -2.69
N ARG A 105 -6.99 -14.87 -2.77
CA ARG A 105 -7.78 -15.99 -3.30
C ARG A 105 -8.75 -16.57 -2.27
N SER A 106 -8.80 -16.02 -1.06
CA SER A 106 -9.72 -16.46 -0.02
C SER A 106 -11.18 -16.34 -0.49
N PRO A 107 -12.07 -17.26 -0.04
CA PRO A 107 -13.49 -17.18 -0.35
C PRO A 107 -14.12 -15.84 0.07
N LEU A 108 -13.63 -15.23 1.14
CA LEU A 108 -14.11 -13.94 1.64
C LEU A 108 -13.88 -12.82 0.64
N VAL A 109 -12.63 -12.65 0.19
CA VAL A 109 -12.27 -11.61 -0.80
C VAL A 109 -13.00 -11.85 -2.12
N ALA A 110 -13.02 -13.10 -2.60
CA ALA A 110 -13.67 -13.46 -3.86
C ALA A 110 -15.20 -13.18 -3.84
N ARG A 111 -15.88 -13.51 -2.73
CA ARG A 111 -17.32 -13.25 -2.57
C ARG A 111 -17.61 -11.76 -2.46
N THR A 112 -16.79 -11.02 -1.72
CA THR A 112 -16.93 -9.57 -1.56
C THR A 112 -16.79 -8.86 -2.91
N LEU A 113 -15.74 -9.19 -3.67
CA LEU A 113 -15.51 -8.64 -5.01
C LEU A 113 -16.67 -8.98 -5.98
N LYS A 114 -17.20 -10.21 -5.90
CA LYS A 114 -18.39 -10.60 -6.68
C LYS A 114 -19.63 -9.80 -6.28
N GLY A 115 -19.78 -9.47 -5.00
CA GLY A 115 -20.85 -8.62 -4.49
C GLY A 115 -20.75 -7.19 -5.01
N CYS A 116 -19.57 -6.59 -4.97
CA CYS A 116 -19.34 -5.22 -5.44
C CYS A 116 -19.46 -5.04 -6.97
N LYS A 117 -19.33 -6.12 -7.76
CA LYS A 117 -19.47 -6.10 -9.23
C LYS A 117 -20.94 -6.17 -9.72
N ARG A 118 -21.92 -6.28 -8.82
CA ARG A 118 -23.35 -6.37 -9.14
C ARG A 118 -24.03 -5.02 -9.02
#